data_AF-A0A3M6WM25-F1
#
_entry.id   AF-A0A3M6WM25-F1
#
_cell.length_a   1.000
_cell.length_b   1.000
_cell.length_c   1.000
_cell.angle_alpha   90.00
_cell.angle_beta   90.00
_cell.angle_gamma   90.00
#
_symmetry.space_group_name_H-M   'P 1'
#
loop_
_entity.id
_entity.type
_entity.pdbx_description
1 polymer ?
#
loop_
_entity_poly.entity_id
_entity_poly.type
_entity_poly.pdbx_seq_one_letter_code
_entity_poly.pdbx_strand_id
1 'polypeptide(L)'
;MNLNLLFYVARESNNKYLADIATRHAKTLAKTHIRTDSSTCHVVNFEQTDGSIKQRMTNQGYSDSSCWAPGQAWAITGFAQTYGWTTDAGFLHVSCRLADYFLQQLTDDCVPFWDFDAPRPGPKDTSAAMIAAYGMLLLHQHLQGRTDKYLTATLRLVNGVLASSMASDASFGLEGHGGLKATNKGLQTILSHATINNYEYAPRRFADHGLVYADYYFLLVGNELLRMGIL
;
A
#
# COMPACT_ATOMS: atom_id res chain seq x y z
N MET A 1 5.58 -0.45 -6.81
CA MET A 1 4.71 -1.53 -7.33
C MET A 1 5.07 -1.99 -8.74
N ASN A 2 5.10 -1.11 -9.75
CA ASN A 2 5.26 -1.52 -11.16
C ASN A 2 6.62 -2.16 -11.53
N LEU A 3 7.65 -2.00 -10.69
CA LEU A 3 8.99 -2.56 -10.93
C LEU A 3 9.00 -4.09 -10.99
N ASN A 4 8.06 -4.77 -10.32
CA ASN A 4 7.94 -6.23 -10.36
C ASN A 4 7.78 -6.76 -11.78
N LEU A 5 7.07 -6.04 -12.66
CA LEU A 5 6.88 -6.46 -14.04
C LEU A 5 8.22 -6.47 -14.79
N LEU A 6 9.06 -5.46 -14.57
CA LEU A 6 10.39 -5.40 -15.19
C LEU A 6 11.30 -6.52 -14.69
N PHE A 7 11.30 -6.79 -13.38
CA PHE A 7 12.05 -7.92 -12.81
C PHE A 7 11.56 -9.27 -13.33
N TYR A 8 10.24 -9.47 -13.41
CA TYR A 8 9.63 -10.67 -13.95
C TYR A 8 10.05 -10.88 -15.40
N VAL A 9 9.85 -9.88 -16.28
CA VAL A 9 10.20 -10.00 -17.70
C VAL A 9 11.71 -10.20 -17.87
N ALA A 10 12.55 -9.55 -17.08
CA ALA A 10 14.00 -9.77 -17.10
C ALA A 10 14.36 -11.25 -16.82
N ARG A 11 13.69 -11.86 -15.84
CA ARG A 11 13.88 -13.28 -15.50
C ARG A 11 13.39 -14.19 -16.63
N GLU A 12 12.18 -13.98 -17.13
CA GLU A 12 11.59 -14.84 -18.16
C GLU A 12 12.32 -14.74 -19.52
N SER A 13 12.83 -13.56 -19.86
CA SER A 13 13.57 -13.33 -21.11
C SER A 13 15.08 -13.54 -21.00
N ASN A 14 15.59 -13.83 -19.79
CA ASN A 14 17.01 -13.86 -19.47
C ASN A 14 17.77 -12.58 -19.87
N ASN A 15 17.08 -11.44 -19.87
CA ASN A 15 17.63 -10.13 -20.22
C ASN A 15 17.73 -9.22 -18.99
N LYS A 16 18.96 -9.09 -18.48
CA LYS A 16 19.25 -8.32 -17.26
C LYS A 16 18.99 -6.82 -17.38
N TYR A 17 18.92 -6.27 -18.59
CA TYR A 17 18.76 -4.83 -18.81
C TYR A 17 17.51 -4.26 -18.10
N LEU A 18 16.39 -5.00 -18.12
CA LEU A 18 15.15 -4.56 -17.47
C LEU A 18 15.25 -4.63 -15.94
N ALA A 19 15.96 -5.62 -15.39
CA ALA A 19 16.24 -5.70 -13.95
C ALA A 19 17.18 -4.56 -13.50
N ASP A 20 18.14 -4.17 -14.34
CA ASP A 20 19.05 -3.05 -14.06
C ASP A 20 18.31 -1.70 -14.06
N ILE A 21 17.35 -1.51 -14.98
CA ILE A 21 16.46 -0.33 -14.97
C ILE A 21 15.65 -0.31 -13.68
N ALA A 22 15.01 -1.42 -13.33
CA ALA A 22 14.17 -1.51 -12.13
C ALA A 22 14.98 -1.24 -10.85
N THR A 23 16.16 -1.84 -10.74
CA THR A 23 17.07 -1.66 -9.59
C THR A 23 17.56 -0.21 -9.49
N ARG A 24 17.96 0.41 -10.60
CA ARG A 24 18.36 1.82 -10.60
C ARG A 24 17.21 2.73 -10.22
N HIS A 25 16.01 2.48 -10.74
CA HIS A 25 14.82 3.24 -10.38
C HIS A 25 14.54 3.14 -8.87
N ALA A 26 14.56 1.95 -8.28
CA ALA A 26 14.37 1.77 -6.84
C ALA A 26 15.45 2.50 -6.01
N LYS A 27 16.72 2.45 -6.44
CA LYS A 27 17.81 3.20 -5.77
C LYS A 27 17.61 4.71 -5.85
N THR A 28 17.09 5.22 -6.97
CA THR A 28 16.72 6.64 -7.11
C THR A 28 15.57 7.00 -6.19
N LEU A 29 14.49 6.20 -6.12
CA LEU A 29 13.37 6.45 -5.22
C LEU A 29 13.82 6.51 -3.76
N ALA A 30 14.69 5.58 -3.33
CA ALA A 30 15.20 5.54 -1.95
C ALA A 30 15.95 6.81 -1.55
N LYS A 31 16.58 7.51 -2.49
CA LYS A 31 17.33 8.76 -2.25
C LYS A 31 16.47 10.02 -2.36
N THR A 32 15.36 9.97 -3.08
CA THR A 32 14.68 11.17 -3.56
C THR A 32 13.28 11.35 -2.96
N HIS A 33 12.57 10.25 -2.72
CA HIS A 33 11.19 10.25 -2.25
C HIS A 33 11.07 10.06 -0.73
N ILE A 34 12.09 9.49 -0.08
CA ILE A 34 12.08 9.21 1.36
C ILE A 34 12.72 10.39 2.10
N ARG A 35 12.00 10.95 3.07
CA ARG A 35 12.48 12.03 3.95
C ARG A 35 13.32 11.46 5.09
N THR A 36 13.96 12.34 5.86
CA THR A 36 14.88 11.95 6.95
C THR A 36 14.19 11.17 8.07
N ASP A 37 12.94 11.49 8.36
CA ASP A 37 12.07 10.81 9.33
C ASP A 37 11.48 9.48 8.82
N SER A 38 11.76 9.10 7.57
CA SER A 38 11.20 7.92 6.88
C SER A 38 9.74 8.08 6.43
N SER A 39 9.19 9.30 6.43
CA SER A 39 7.98 9.62 5.66
C SER A 39 8.31 9.72 4.17
N THR A 40 7.32 9.52 3.29
CA THR A 40 7.50 9.67 1.84
C THR A 40 6.79 10.90 1.29
N CYS A 41 7.41 11.58 0.32
CA CYS A 41 6.66 12.45 -0.60
C CYS A 41 6.01 11.61 -1.69
N HIS A 42 4.96 12.15 -2.32
CA HIS A 42 4.19 11.42 -3.31
C HIS A 42 4.83 11.49 -4.71
N VAL A 43 5.24 12.68 -5.15
CA VAL A 43 5.78 12.91 -6.50
C VAL A 43 7.10 13.68 -6.40
N VAL A 44 8.10 13.28 -7.18
CA VAL A 44 9.33 14.06 -7.40
C VAL A 44 9.44 14.40 -8.88
N ASN A 45 9.57 15.69 -9.18
CA ASN A 45 9.84 16.20 -10.52
C ASN A 45 11.36 16.41 -10.68
N PHE A 46 11.92 15.81 -11.74
CA PHE A 46 13.35 15.87 -12.05
C PHE A 46 13.62 16.80 -13.24
N GLU A 47 14.77 17.45 -13.24
CA GLU A 47 15.32 18.07 -14.44
C GLU A 47 15.76 16.98 -15.43
N GLN A 48 15.36 17.13 -16.68
CA GLN A 48 15.58 16.12 -17.72
C GLN A 48 17.04 16.07 -18.18
N THR A 49 17.76 17.19 -18.06
CA THR A 49 19.13 17.33 -18.53
C THR A 49 20.14 16.69 -17.58
N ASP A 50 19.96 16.85 -16.27
CA ASP A 50 20.95 16.42 -15.27
C ASP A 50 20.39 15.53 -14.14
N GLY A 51 19.07 15.32 -14.07
CA GLY A 51 18.43 14.51 -13.03
C GLY A 51 18.37 15.18 -11.65
N SER A 52 18.65 16.49 -11.55
CA SER A 52 18.45 17.25 -10.32
C SER A 52 16.97 17.36 -9.95
N ILE A 53 16.66 17.53 -8.66
CA ILE A 53 15.27 17.62 -8.22
C ILE A 53 14.78 19.06 -8.39
N LYS A 54 13.76 19.25 -9.22
CA LYS A 54 13.06 20.53 -9.36
C LYS A 54 12.08 20.77 -8.23
N GLN A 55 11.26 19.77 -7.92
CA GLN A 55 10.20 19.89 -6.93
C GLN A 55 9.82 18.53 -6.34
N ARG A 56 9.38 18.55 -5.08
CA ARG A 56 8.63 17.45 -4.46
C ARG A 56 7.21 17.94 -4.22
N MET A 57 6.23 17.17 -4.66
CA MET A 57 4.83 17.59 -4.65
C MET A 57 3.90 16.42 -4.32
N THR A 58 2.62 16.73 -4.16
CA THR A 58 1.55 15.75 -4.06
C THR A 58 0.44 16.01 -5.08
N ASN A 59 -0.22 14.93 -5.50
CA ASN A 59 -1.46 14.99 -6.29
C ASN A 59 -2.68 14.40 -5.54
N GLN A 60 -2.43 13.67 -4.44
CA GLN A 60 -3.46 12.89 -3.72
C GLN A 60 -3.37 12.99 -2.20
N GLY A 61 -2.20 13.35 -1.66
CA GLY A 61 -2.01 13.61 -0.23
C GLY A 61 -2.47 15.01 0.17
N TYR A 62 -2.47 15.28 1.46
CA TYR A 62 -2.94 16.54 2.04
C TYR A 62 -2.12 17.77 1.60
N SER A 63 -0.78 17.66 1.59
CA SER A 63 0.11 18.73 1.14
C SER A 63 1.42 18.17 0.57
N ASP A 64 2.23 19.01 -0.07
CA ASP A 64 3.54 18.60 -0.60
C ASP A 64 4.50 18.07 0.50
N SER A 65 4.32 18.56 1.73
CA SER A 65 5.08 18.13 2.90
C SER A 65 4.43 16.99 3.67
N SER A 66 3.17 16.66 3.41
CA SER A 66 2.48 15.57 4.11
C SER A 66 2.95 14.19 3.69
N CYS A 67 2.54 13.19 4.47
CA CYS A 67 2.72 11.78 4.20
C CYS A 67 1.37 11.11 3.90
N TRP A 68 1.08 10.99 2.61
CA TRP A 68 -0.08 10.25 2.12
C TRP A 68 0.05 8.76 2.45
N ALA A 69 -0.91 8.20 3.19
CA ALA A 69 -0.78 6.86 3.77
C ALA A 69 -0.64 5.73 2.72
N PRO A 70 -1.40 5.72 1.61
CA PRO A 70 -1.14 4.80 0.50
C PRO A 70 0.25 4.94 -0.12
N GLY A 71 0.77 6.18 -0.23
CA GLY A 71 2.13 6.42 -0.73
C GLY A 71 3.19 5.75 0.14
N GLN A 72 3.05 5.89 1.46
CA GLN A 72 3.90 5.18 2.42
C GLN A 72 3.76 3.66 2.30
N ALA A 73 2.53 3.15 2.20
CA ALA A 73 2.25 1.72 2.05
C ALA A 73 2.85 1.15 0.75
N TRP A 74 2.76 1.88 -0.36
CA TRP A 74 3.39 1.49 -1.63
C TRP A 74 4.91 1.44 -1.53
N ALA A 75 5.53 2.34 -0.76
CA ALA A 75 6.96 2.33 -0.55
C ALA A 75 7.38 1.11 0.28
N ILE A 76 6.68 0.80 1.38
CA ILE A 76 6.93 -0.40 2.21
C ILE A 76 6.94 -1.65 1.32
N THR A 77 5.82 -1.90 0.64
CA THR A 77 5.62 -3.09 -0.18
C THR A 77 6.56 -3.11 -1.37
N GLY A 78 6.74 -1.97 -2.05
CA GLY A 78 7.62 -1.87 -3.22
C GLY A 78 9.08 -2.17 -2.90
N PHE A 79 9.61 -1.67 -1.78
CA PHE A 79 10.98 -1.95 -1.37
C PHE A 79 11.15 -3.39 -0.84
N ALA A 80 10.16 -3.93 -0.12
CA ALA A 80 10.18 -5.34 0.30
C ALA A 80 10.23 -6.28 -0.93
N GLN A 81 9.38 -6.04 -1.93
CA GLN A 81 9.38 -6.81 -3.18
C GLN A 81 10.70 -6.65 -3.95
N THR A 82 11.23 -5.43 -4.03
CA THR A 82 12.52 -5.18 -4.69
C THR A 82 13.66 -5.93 -4.01
N TYR A 83 13.66 -6.02 -2.67
CA TYR A 83 14.60 -6.89 -1.96
C TYR A 83 14.41 -8.36 -2.36
N GLY A 84 13.17 -8.86 -2.46
CA GLY A 84 12.90 -10.22 -2.93
C GLY A 84 13.50 -10.53 -4.31
N TRP A 85 13.54 -9.55 -5.23
CA TRP A 85 14.15 -9.72 -6.55
C TRP A 85 15.66 -9.58 -6.59
N THR A 86 16.22 -8.70 -5.76
CA THR A 86 17.63 -8.26 -5.88
C THR A 86 18.54 -8.79 -4.78
N THR A 87 17.96 -9.21 -3.66
CA THR A 87 18.64 -9.55 -2.39
C THR A 87 19.53 -8.43 -1.82
N ASP A 88 19.40 -7.19 -2.34
CA ASP A 88 20.16 -6.03 -1.85
C ASP A 88 19.58 -5.56 -0.51
N ALA A 89 20.30 -5.85 0.58
CA ALA A 89 19.89 -5.54 1.95
C ALA A 89 19.56 -4.06 2.20
N GLY A 90 20.05 -3.15 1.36
CA GLY A 90 19.67 -1.73 1.41
C GLY A 90 18.17 -1.52 1.23
N PHE A 91 17.52 -2.27 0.32
CA PHE A 91 16.07 -2.18 0.12
C PHE A 91 15.28 -2.76 1.29
N LEU A 92 15.76 -3.85 1.88
CA LEU A 92 15.15 -4.43 3.08
C LEU A 92 15.17 -3.43 4.23
N HIS A 93 16.34 -2.83 4.49
CA HIS A 93 16.50 -1.82 5.54
C HIS A 93 15.59 -0.60 5.32
N VAL A 94 15.49 -0.12 4.08
CA VAL A 94 14.58 0.97 3.70
C VAL A 94 13.12 0.59 3.99
N SER A 95 12.68 -0.59 3.55
CA SER A 95 11.30 -1.06 3.78
C SER A 95 10.97 -1.20 5.27
N CYS A 96 11.89 -1.74 6.08
CA CYS A 96 11.72 -1.79 7.54
C CYS A 96 11.53 -0.40 8.17
N ARG A 97 12.35 0.59 7.80
CA ARG A 97 12.21 1.97 8.30
C ARG A 97 10.88 2.61 7.92
N LEU A 98 10.44 2.39 6.68
CA LEU A 98 9.15 2.89 6.19
C LEU A 98 7.98 2.24 6.95
N ALA A 99 8.07 0.94 7.23
CA ALA A 99 7.07 0.19 7.98
C ALA A 99 7.01 0.68 9.43
N ASP A 100 8.17 0.90 10.05
CA ASP A 100 8.27 1.41 11.41
C ASP A 100 7.65 2.80 11.56
N TYR A 101 7.90 3.69 10.60
CA TYR A 101 7.23 5.00 10.55
C TYR A 101 5.72 4.83 10.42
N PHE A 102 5.22 4.00 9.49
CA PHE A 102 3.79 3.78 9.29
C PHE A 102 3.10 3.29 10.56
N LEU A 103 3.72 2.37 11.30
CA LEU A 103 3.17 1.85 12.56
C LEU A 103 3.09 2.90 13.67
N GLN A 104 4.00 3.89 13.69
CA GLN A 104 3.94 5.00 14.64
C GLN A 104 2.78 5.95 14.36
N GLN A 105 2.25 5.96 13.13
CA GLN A 105 1.14 6.84 12.73
C GLN A 105 -0.25 6.19 12.94
N LEU A 106 -0.31 4.93 13.36
CA LEU A 106 -1.57 4.23 13.56
C LEU A 106 -2.29 4.70 14.83
N THR A 107 -3.60 4.80 14.73
CA THR A 107 -4.52 4.94 15.88
C THR A 107 -4.88 3.58 16.46
N ASP A 108 -5.57 3.58 17.60
CA ASP A 108 -5.94 2.36 18.35
C ASP A 108 -6.78 1.37 17.53
N ASP A 109 -7.63 1.87 16.63
CA ASP A 109 -8.42 1.07 15.69
C ASP A 109 -7.59 0.32 14.64
N CYS A 110 -6.27 0.58 14.58
CA CYS A 110 -5.33 -0.04 13.66
C CYS A 110 -5.69 0.15 12.16
N VAL A 111 -6.46 1.19 11.82
CA VAL A 111 -6.71 1.60 10.43
C VAL A 111 -6.12 3.00 10.24
N PRO A 112 -5.21 3.22 9.27
CA PRO A 112 -4.58 4.52 9.08
C PRO A 112 -5.61 5.54 8.59
N PHE A 113 -5.39 6.80 8.94
CA PHE A 113 -6.01 7.89 8.20
C PHE A 113 -5.46 7.94 6.77
N TRP A 114 -6.23 8.51 5.84
CA TRP A 114 -5.84 8.67 4.44
C TRP A 114 -4.50 9.40 4.24
N ASP A 115 -4.18 10.30 5.16
CA ASP A 115 -2.93 11.05 5.24
C ASP A 115 -2.58 11.27 6.72
N PHE A 116 -1.30 11.10 7.06
CA PHE A 116 -0.83 11.13 8.43
C PHE A 116 -0.77 12.54 9.02
N ASP A 117 -0.63 13.57 8.18
CA ASP A 117 -0.50 14.97 8.61
C ASP A 117 -1.78 15.79 8.37
N ALA A 118 -2.80 15.20 7.73
CA ALA A 118 -4.08 15.85 7.54
C ALA A 118 -4.78 16.19 8.88
N PRO A 119 -5.47 17.35 8.98
CA PRO A 119 -6.28 17.70 10.13
C PRO A 119 -7.28 16.60 10.52
N ARG A 120 -7.56 16.50 11.82
CA ARG A 120 -8.52 15.54 12.38
C ARG A 120 -9.84 16.24 12.77
N PRO A 121 -11.00 15.57 12.66
CA PRO A 121 -11.19 14.22 12.12
C PRO A 121 -11.04 14.18 10.59
N GLY A 122 -10.77 12.99 10.03
CA GLY A 122 -10.62 12.79 8.59
C GLY A 122 -10.92 11.35 8.18
N PRO A 123 -11.07 11.06 6.88
CA PRO A 123 -11.39 9.71 6.43
C PRO A 123 -10.23 8.75 6.68
N LYS A 124 -10.57 7.47 6.84
CA LYS A 124 -9.61 6.38 6.93
C LYS A 124 -9.24 5.87 5.55
N ASP A 125 -8.25 4.99 5.49
CA ASP A 125 -7.91 4.29 4.28
C ASP A 125 -7.56 2.83 4.51
N THR A 126 -8.56 1.97 4.33
CA THR A 126 -8.39 0.52 4.40
C THR A 126 -7.46 -0.01 3.31
N SER A 127 -7.35 0.66 2.17
CA SER A 127 -6.42 0.25 1.11
C SER A 127 -4.98 0.40 1.58
N ALA A 128 -4.63 1.53 2.21
CA ALA A 128 -3.31 1.75 2.79
C ALA A 128 -2.97 0.70 3.85
N ALA A 129 -3.95 0.34 4.71
CA ALA A 129 -3.78 -0.74 5.69
C ALA A 129 -3.43 -2.07 5.03
N MET A 130 -4.20 -2.49 4.01
CA MET A 130 -4.02 -3.80 3.38
C MET A 130 -2.74 -3.88 2.55
N ILE A 131 -2.37 -2.81 1.87
CA ILE A 131 -1.09 -2.71 1.15
C ILE A 131 0.08 -2.83 2.15
N ALA A 132 0.05 -2.07 3.25
CA ALA A 132 1.10 -2.10 4.26
C ALA A 132 1.17 -3.47 4.96
N ALA A 133 0.02 -4.08 5.26
CA ALA A 133 -0.08 -5.41 5.85
C ALA A 133 0.62 -6.47 4.97
N TYR A 134 0.42 -6.41 3.64
CA TYR A 134 1.13 -7.27 2.70
C TYR A 134 2.64 -7.00 2.68
N GLY A 135 3.06 -5.73 2.63
CA GLY A 135 4.48 -5.38 2.69
C GLY A 135 5.16 -5.84 3.98
N MET A 136 4.49 -5.71 5.12
CA MET A 136 4.97 -6.19 6.42
C MET A 136 5.02 -7.72 6.49
N LEU A 137 4.12 -8.42 5.82
CA LEU A 137 4.18 -9.87 5.73
C LEU A 137 5.40 -10.34 4.93
N LEU A 138 5.71 -9.67 3.82
CA LEU A 138 6.95 -9.89 3.07
C LEU A 138 8.19 -9.60 3.94
N LEU A 139 8.18 -8.51 4.71
CA LEU A 139 9.26 -8.21 5.65
C LEU A 139 9.47 -9.32 6.67
N HIS A 140 8.39 -9.84 7.27
CA HIS A 140 8.47 -10.97 8.20
C HIS A 140 9.11 -12.20 7.54
N GLN A 141 8.68 -12.56 6.33
CA GLN A 141 9.26 -13.67 5.58
C GLN A 141 10.76 -13.44 5.26
N HIS A 142 11.12 -12.23 4.82
CA HIS A 142 12.50 -11.86 4.50
C HIS A 142 13.43 -11.81 5.71
N LEU A 143 12.88 -11.52 6.90
CA LEU A 143 13.63 -11.48 8.16
C LEU A 143 13.73 -12.86 8.84
N GLN A 144 13.06 -13.90 8.32
CA GLN A 144 13.25 -15.30 8.70
C GLN A 144 13.23 -15.54 10.23
N GLY A 145 12.22 -15.01 10.92
CA GLY A 145 12.03 -15.23 12.36
C GLY A 145 12.95 -14.40 13.26
N ARG A 146 13.75 -13.46 12.72
CA ARG A 146 14.50 -12.49 13.55
C ARG A 146 13.59 -11.57 14.35
N THR A 147 12.34 -11.41 13.93
CA THR A 147 11.32 -10.64 14.63
C THR A 147 9.91 -11.02 14.18
N ASP A 148 8.99 -11.07 15.13
CA ASP A 148 7.54 -11.21 14.87
C ASP A 148 6.82 -9.87 14.80
N LYS A 149 7.55 -8.76 14.91
CA LYS A 149 7.00 -7.39 14.89
C LYS A 149 6.10 -7.16 13.68
N TYR A 150 6.58 -7.50 12.48
CA TYR A 150 5.86 -7.23 11.25
C TYR A 150 4.69 -8.19 11.04
N LEU A 151 4.80 -9.45 11.46
CA LEU A 151 3.65 -10.35 11.45
C LEU A 151 2.56 -9.88 12.43
N THR A 152 2.94 -9.51 13.65
CA THR A 152 2.03 -8.96 14.66
C THR A 152 1.33 -7.71 14.12
N ALA A 153 2.08 -6.82 13.47
CA ALA A 153 1.54 -5.63 12.84
C ALA A 153 0.56 -5.95 11.70
N THR A 154 0.90 -6.90 10.82
CA THR A 154 0.01 -7.40 9.76
C THR A 154 -1.31 -7.88 10.33
N LEU A 155 -1.28 -8.73 11.37
CA LEU A 155 -2.50 -9.24 12.00
C LEU A 155 -3.34 -8.14 12.65
N ARG A 156 -2.71 -7.15 13.30
CA ARG A 156 -3.41 -5.98 13.86
C ARG A 156 -4.11 -5.14 12.79
N LEU A 157 -3.44 -4.87 11.67
CA LEU A 157 -4.02 -4.13 10.54
C LEU A 157 -5.23 -4.87 9.94
N VAL A 158 -5.09 -6.17 9.69
CA VAL A 158 -6.17 -7.01 9.16
C VAL A 158 -7.36 -7.05 10.13
N ASN A 159 -7.11 -7.27 11.42
CA ASN A 159 -8.17 -7.30 12.43
C ASN A 159 -8.88 -5.95 12.59
N GLY A 160 -8.14 -4.84 12.53
CA GLY A 160 -8.73 -3.49 12.53
C GLY A 160 -9.68 -3.29 11.36
N VAL A 161 -9.25 -3.62 10.14
CA VAL A 161 -10.08 -3.52 8.93
C VAL A 161 -11.30 -4.46 8.99
N LEU A 162 -11.14 -5.70 9.45
CA LEU A 162 -12.25 -6.64 9.62
C LEU A 162 -13.29 -6.13 10.62
N ALA A 163 -12.85 -5.50 11.70
CA ALA A 163 -13.73 -4.99 12.75
C ALA A 163 -14.54 -3.76 12.32
N SER A 164 -13.99 -2.90 11.45
CA SER A 164 -14.60 -1.59 11.15
C SER A 164 -15.09 -1.40 9.72
N SER A 165 -14.65 -2.23 8.77
CA SER A 165 -14.71 -1.85 7.34
C SER A 165 -15.04 -2.99 6.39
N MET A 166 -15.75 -4.01 6.86
CA MET A 166 -16.36 -5.01 5.99
C MET A 166 -17.62 -4.44 5.34
N ALA A 167 -17.75 -4.61 4.03
CA ALA A 167 -19.01 -4.36 3.34
C ALA A 167 -20.09 -5.33 3.85
N SER A 168 -21.36 -4.94 3.68
CA SER A 168 -22.47 -5.84 4.01
C SER A 168 -22.44 -7.10 3.14
N ASP A 169 -23.00 -8.19 3.65
CA ASP A 169 -23.21 -9.39 2.84
C ASP A 169 -24.17 -9.09 1.69
N ALA A 170 -23.83 -9.60 0.51
CA ALA A 170 -24.72 -9.57 -0.63
C ALA A 170 -25.89 -10.55 -0.39
N SER A 171 -27.11 -10.08 -0.65
CA SER A 171 -28.30 -10.94 -0.73
C SER A 171 -28.68 -11.19 -2.17
N PHE A 172 -29.10 -12.43 -2.45
CA PHE A 172 -29.51 -12.86 -3.78
C PHE A 172 -31.03 -13.09 -3.79
N GLY A 173 -31.71 -12.46 -4.72
CA GLY A 173 -33.14 -12.62 -4.96
C GLY A 173 -33.42 -12.95 -6.42
N LEU A 174 -34.65 -13.39 -6.70
CA LEU A 174 -35.14 -13.56 -8.06
C LEU A 174 -35.79 -12.25 -8.53
N GLU A 175 -35.44 -11.82 -9.73
CA GLU A 175 -36.17 -10.81 -10.49
C GLU A 175 -37.23 -11.47 -11.38
N GLY A 176 -38.23 -10.68 -11.79
CA GLY A 176 -39.24 -11.13 -12.76
C GLY A 176 -38.59 -11.72 -14.00
N HIS A 177 -39.12 -12.85 -14.48
CA HIS A 177 -38.55 -13.72 -15.54
C HIS A 177 -37.37 -14.62 -15.15
N GLY A 178 -37.08 -14.81 -13.85
CA GLY A 178 -36.09 -15.78 -13.39
C GLY A 178 -34.64 -15.29 -13.43
N GLY A 179 -34.44 -13.97 -13.58
CA GLY A 179 -33.12 -13.34 -13.44
C GLY A 179 -32.67 -13.36 -11.96
N LEU A 180 -31.37 -13.48 -11.73
CA LEU A 180 -30.78 -13.43 -10.39
C LEU A 180 -30.35 -11.99 -10.10
N LYS A 181 -30.91 -11.38 -9.04
CA LYS A 181 -30.54 -10.03 -8.59
C LYS A 181 -29.72 -10.13 -7.32
N ALA A 182 -28.49 -9.65 -7.38
CA ALA A 182 -27.69 -9.40 -6.18
C ALA A 182 -27.98 -7.99 -5.66
N THR A 183 -28.23 -7.84 -4.37
CA THR A 183 -28.28 -6.54 -3.70
C THR A 183 -27.25 -6.51 -2.58
N ASN A 184 -26.40 -5.48 -2.55
CA ASN A 184 -25.40 -5.30 -1.52
C ASN A 184 -25.34 -3.84 -1.03
N LYS A 185 -26.50 -3.29 -0.61
CA LYS A 185 -26.65 -1.96 0.03
C LYS A 185 -25.81 -0.80 -0.58
N GLY A 186 -25.45 -0.87 -1.87
CA GLY A 186 -24.67 0.13 -2.59
C GLY A 186 -23.17 -0.14 -2.78
N LEU A 187 -22.55 -1.11 -2.10
CA LEU A 187 -21.12 -1.44 -2.28
C LEU A 187 -20.96 -2.75 -3.05
N GLN A 188 -20.04 -2.77 -4.02
CA GLN A 188 -19.70 -3.97 -4.79
C GLN A 188 -18.38 -4.61 -4.34
N THR A 189 -17.71 -4.01 -3.37
CA THR A 189 -16.41 -4.42 -2.83
C THR A 189 -16.56 -5.24 -1.56
N ILE A 190 -15.49 -5.93 -1.17
CA ILE A 190 -15.38 -6.66 0.10
C ILE A 190 -15.15 -5.67 1.24
N LEU A 191 -14.25 -4.70 1.03
CA LEU A 191 -13.91 -3.68 2.01
C LEU A 191 -14.55 -2.32 1.67
N SER A 192 -14.88 -1.56 2.71
CA SER A 192 -15.31 -0.16 2.65
C SER A 192 -14.23 0.78 3.20
N HIS A 193 -14.53 2.07 3.28
CA HIS A 193 -13.71 3.09 3.96
C HIS A 193 -12.28 3.23 3.41
N ALA A 194 -12.08 3.01 2.11
CA ALA A 194 -10.85 3.36 1.40
C ALA A 194 -10.91 4.79 0.86
N THR A 195 -9.75 5.42 0.67
CA THR A 195 -9.65 6.80 0.18
C THR A 195 -8.67 6.90 -0.99
N ILE A 196 -9.19 6.94 -2.23
CA ILE A 196 -8.35 7.14 -3.42
C ILE A 196 -7.70 8.53 -3.40
N ASN A 197 -8.50 9.57 -3.17
CA ASN A 197 -8.05 10.95 -3.23
C ASN A 197 -8.97 11.85 -2.40
N ASN A 198 -8.40 12.51 -1.40
CA ASN A 198 -9.09 13.53 -0.60
C ASN A 198 -8.36 14.87 -0.63
N TYR A 199 -7.47 15.07 -1.62
CA TYR A 199 -6.75 16.31 -1.83
C TYR A 199 -7.70 17.47 -2.09
N GLU A 200 -7.35 18.66 -1.61
CA GLU A 200 -8.30 19.76 -1.54
C GLU A 200 -8.75 20.25 -2.92
N TYR A 201 -7.85 20.21 -3.91
CA TYR A 201 -8.12 20.61 -5.30
C TYR A 201 -8.45 19.43 -6.23
N ALA A 202 -8.71 18.23 -5.69
CA ALA A 202 -9.09 17.09 -6.51
C ALA A 202 -10.42 17.38 -7.24
N PRO A 203 -10.52 17.15 -8.57
CA PRO A 203 -11.77 17.33 -9.31
C PRO A 203 -12.93 16.51 -8.74
N ARG A 204 -12.60 15.37 -8.13
CA ARG A 204 -13.52 14.55 -7.34
C ARG A 204 -12.76 13.95 -6.16
N ARG A 205 -13.28 14.17 -4.96
CA ARG A 205 -12.77 13.55 -3.73
C ARG A 205 -13.45 12.19 -3.54
N PHE A 206 -12.73 11.13 -3.89
CA PHE A 206 -13.14 9.75 -3.64
C PHE A 206 -12.54 9.32 -2.31
N ALA A 207 -13.22 9.72 -1.24
CA ALA A 207 -12.93 9.29 0.13
C ALA A 207 -14.06 8.40 0.63
N ASP A 208 -13.75 7.56 1.61
CA ASP A 208 -14.71 6.73 2.32
C ASP A 208 -15.57 5.84 1.40
N HIS A 209 -14.92 5.09 0.51
CA HIS A 209 -15.63 4.27 -0.48
C HIS A 209 -14.98 2.89 -0.67
N GLY A 210 -15.68 2.00 -1.39
CA GLY A 210 -15.19 0.68 -1.76
C GLY A 210 -14.15 0.72 -2.89
N LEU A 211 -13.04 -0.01 -2.74
CA LEU A 211 -11.90 0.09 -3.67
C LEU A 211 -11.29 -1.26 -4.03
N VAL A 212 -11.26 -1.57 -5.34
CA VAL A 212 -10.84 -2.88 -5.85
C VAL A 212 -9.44 -3.31 -5.42
N TYR A 213 -8.49 -2.38 -5.32
CA TYR A 213 -7.15 -2.76 -4.88
C TYR A 213 -7.07 -2.99 -3.37
N ALA A 214 -7.97 -2.40 -2.56
CA ALA A 214 -8.08 -2.78 -1.15
C ALA A 214 -8.50 -4.26 -1.03
N ASP A 215 -9.53 -4.66 -1.78
CA ASP A 215 -10.01 -6.05 -1.83
C ASP A 215 -8.92 -7.01 -2.33
N TYR A 216 -8.18 -6.61 -3.38
CA TYR A 216 -7.06 -7.40 -3.89
C TYR A 216 -6.03 -7.69 -2.80
N TYR A 217 -5.55 -6.66 -2.08
CA TYR A 217 -4.55 -6.87 -1.03
C TYR A 217 -5.12 -7.60 0.18
N PHE A 218 -6.39 -7.40 0.51
CA PHE A 218 -7.08 -8.16 1.56
C PHE A 218 -7.05 -9.66 1.26
N LEU A 219 -7.49 -10.06 0.06
CA LEU A 219 -7.46 -11.47 -0.37
C LEU A 219 -6.03 -11.99 -0.48
N LEU A 220 -5.10 -11.17 -0.97
CA LEU A 220 -3.69 -11.56 -1.08
C LEU A 220 -3.08 -11.85 0.29
N VAL A 221 -3.27 -10.97 1.27
CA VAL A 221 -2.78 -11.17 2.65
C VAL A 221 -3.40 -12.42 3.27
N GLY A 222 -4.72 -12.60 3.16
CA GLY A 222 -5.41 -13.80 3.66
C GLY A 222 -4.84 -15.08 3.06
N ASN A 223 -4.61 -15.10 1.74
CA ASN A 223 -4.01 -16.24 1.05
C ASN A 223 -2.57 -16.52 1.50
N GLU A 224 -1.74 -15.50 1.71
CA GLU A 224 -0.38 -15.70 2.22
C GLU A 224 -0.40 -16.23 3.66
N LEU A 225 -1.27 -15.71 4.52
CA LEU A 225 -1.41 -16.21 5.90
C LEU A 225 -1.82 -17.69 5.95
N LEU A 226 -2.76 -18.11 5.09
CA LEU A 226 -3.15 -19.52 4.93
C LEU A 226 -1.98 -20.39 4.46
N ARG A 227 -1.20 -19.93 3.47
CA ARG A 227 -0.01 -20.68 3.00
C ARG A 227 1.06 -20.82 4.08
N MET A 228 1.14 -19.85 4.98
CA MET A 228 2.05 -19.88 6.12
C MET A 228 1.53 -20.73 7.30
N GLY A 229 0.30 -21.24 7.24
CA GLY A 229 -0.32 -22.02 8.32
C GLY A 229 -0.63 -21.20 9.58
N ILE A 230 -0.82 -19.88 9.43
CA ILE A 230 -1.16 -18.97 10.53
C ILE A 230 -2.68 -18.90 10.74
N LEU A 231 -3.44 -19.03 9.65
CA LEU A 231 -4.89 -19.23 9.62
C LEU A 231 -5.17 -20.69 9.21
#